data_AF-A0A0G1TI56-F1
#
_entry.id   AF-A0A0G1TI56-F1
#
_cell.length_a   1.000
_cell.length_b   1.000
_cell.length_c   1.000
_cell.angle_alpha   90.00
_cell.angle_beta   90.00
_cell.angle_gamma   90.00
#
_symmetry.space_group_name_H-M   'P 1'
#
loop_
_entity.id
_entity.type
_entity.pdbx_description
1 polymer ?
#
loop_
_entity_poly.entity_id
_entity_poly.type
_entity_poly.pdbx_seq_one_letter_code
_entity_poly.pdbx_strand_id
1 'polypeptide(L)'
;MSSNFVHLHVHSHYSLLDGLAKIPELLDEAKRQGMESLAITDHGAMYGVVEFYLKAKEVGIKPIIGVETYLAANGMANKRAGVDRKSNHLVLIAKNFAGYQNLMYLTSQAHLKGYYYKPRIDKELLRTHSDGLIALTSCLQGEVPAAIANGDIKKAERLLEDYLQIFGEGNVYMELQDHPNIAKQKIANEGIVKLAQKFGLPLLATNDVHYVKREDAEPQDILVAIQTKKTVHDTDRLSMVHSDFSLRTSQDMENVFTQYPEAIKNTKLLAEQVNLELPIGQTRLPYYEVPKGKTSESYLRELVQAGVVKRFGTEQTKRITDRIDYELSVIEKTGFASYFLIVQDVVNWAKNNGIVVGPGRGSAAGSLVSYVLNITNVNPLDHDLLFERFLNPQRISMPDIDLDFTDLRRDEVLQYVAEKFGRDRVAQIITFGTMAARAAIRDVGRALGYEYSLCDKLAKLVPFQASLEQAICFNTRLWGRHHRTTVSQLYPAPIRYHGRKIGDHAVRDEDRRKVGTVKNGFSGSSQPDHH
;
A
#
# COMPACT_ATOMS: atom_id res chain seq x y z
N MET A 1 5.29 23.16 -22.78
CA MET A 1 4.33 22.53 -23.71
C MET A 1 3.68 21.39 -22.94
N SER A 2 2.37 21.18 -23.07
CA SER A 2 1.67 20.03 -22.45
C SER A 2 2.17 18.74 -23.11
N SER A 3 2.44 17.72 -22.30
CA SER A 3 2.85 16.40 -22.76
C SER A 3 1.71 15.68 -23.50
N ASN A 4 2.02 15.01 -24.63
CA ASN A 4 1.05 14.20 -25.37
C ASN A 4 0.96 12.73 -24.88
N PHE A 5 1.78 12.34 -23.91
CA PHE A 5 1.95 10.94 -23.49
C PHE A 5 1.78 10.79 -21.98
N VAL A 6 1.03 9.79 -21.54
CA VAL A 6 0.83 9.48 -20.13
C VAL A 6 1.44 8.12 -19.82
N HIS A 7 2.33 8.06 -18.81
CA HIS A 7 2.84 6.79 -18.30
C HIS A 7 1.75 6.07 -17.51
N LEU A 8 1.34 4.90 -17.99
CA LEU A 8 0.23 4.10 -17.44
C LEU A 8 0.66 2.76 -16.81
N HIS A 9 1.95 2.41 -16.91
CA HIS A 9 2.56 1.23 -16.32
C HIS A 9 3.85 1.67 -15.60
N VAL A 10 3.76 1.89 -14.28
CA VAL A 10 4.80 2.52 -13.47
C VAL A 10 4.86 1.85 -12.10
N HIS A 11 6.03 1.33 -11.76
CA HIS A 11 6.38 0.76 -10.49
C HIS A 11 7.05 1.80 -9.61
N SER A 12 6.43 2.07 -8.46
CA SER A 12 7.03 2.87 -7.43
C SER A 12 7.91 2.00 -6.52
N HIS A 13 8.62 2.63 -5.60
CA HIS A 13 9.32 1.96 -4.50
C HIS A 13 8.43 1.00 -3.67
N TYR A 14 7.10 1.06 -3.77
CA TYR A 14 6.20 0.09 -3.15
C TYR A 14 6.07 -1.24 -3.90
N SER A 15 6.57 -1.34 -5.13
CA SER A 15 6.94 -2.62 -5.77
C SER A 15 8.21 -3.15 -5.10
N LEU A 16 8.03 -3.71 -3.90
CA LEU A 16 9.11 -3.96 -2.94
C LEU A 16 10.30 -4.71 -3.55
N LEU A 17 11.49 -4.12 -3.43
CA LEU A 17 12.77 -4.65 -3.91
C LEU A 17 12.83 -4.87 -5.44
N ASP A 18 12.03 -4.13 -6.20
CA ASP A 18 11.99 -4.21 -7.66
C ASP A 18 11.86 -2.81 -8.29
N GLY A 19 10.84 -2.06 -7.88
CA GLY A 19 10.73 -0.62 -8.18
C GLY A 19 11.66 0.20 -7.30
N LEU A 20 12.44 1.09 -7.93
CA LEU A 20 13.31 2.06 -7.25
C LEU A 20 12.65 3.43 -7.11
N ALA A 21 11.74 3.77 -8.02
CA ALA A 21 11.22 5.11 -8.18
C ALA A 21 10.41 5.60 -6.96
N LYS A 22 10.91 6.62 -6.24
CA LYS A 22 10.17 7.20 -5.11
C LYS A 22 9.05 8.08 -5.63
N ILE A 23 7.88 8.05 -4.95
CA ILE A 23 6.69 8.81 -5.37
C ILE A 23 6.97 10.31 -5.56
N PRO A 24 7.64 11.01 -4.61
CA PRO A 24 7.97 12.42 -4.83
C PRO A 24 8.83 12.66 -6.06
N GLU A 25 9.88 11.85 -6.25
CA GLU A 25 10.82 11.99 -7.37
C GLU A 25 10.14 11.72 -8.72
N LEU A 26 9.22 10.73 -8.78
CA LEU A 26 8.37 10.48 -9.95
C LEU A 26 7.51 11.69 -10.31
N LEU A 27 6.85 12.28 -9.31
CA LEU A 27 5.95 13.42 -9.50
C LEU A 27 6.71 14.70 -9.88
N ASP A 28 7.87 14.93 -9.27
CA ASP A 28 8.75 16.05 -9.61
C ASP A 28 9.24 15.93 -11.05
N GLU A 29 9.66 14.73 -11.47
CA GLU A 29 10.12 14.49 -12.84
C GLU A 29 8.97 14.59 -13.85
N ALA A 30 7.81 14.02 -13.56
CA ALA A 30 6.61 14.15 -14.40
C ALA A 30 6.21 15.63 -14.57
N LYS A 31 6.24 16.41 -13.49
CA LYS A 31 5.98 17.86 -13.52
C LYS A 31 7.04 18.61 -14.34
N ARG A 32 8.32 18.27 -14.16
CA ARG A 32 9.44 18.85 -14.94
C ARG A 32 9.26 18.60 -16.44
N GLN A 33 8.76 17.43 -16.81
CA GLN A 33 8.48 17.05 -18.19
C GLN A 33 7.14 17.60 -18.74
N GLY A 34 6.33 18.27 -17.91
CA GLY A 34 5.05 18.85 -18.33
C GLY A 34 3.91 17.83 -18.48
N MET A 35 3.98 16.70 -17.78
CA MET A 35 2.90 15.72 -17.71
C MET A 35 1.75 16.20 -16.82
N GLU A 36 0.52 16.01 -17.29
CA GLU A 36 -0.70 16.38 -16.56
C GLU A 36 -1.29 15.20 -15.78
N SER A 37 -0.86 13.98 -16.07
CA SER A 37 -1.35 12.74 -15.45
C SER A 37 -0.21 11.74 -15.31
N LEU A 38 -0.28 10.88 -14.30
CA LEU A 38 0.66 9.79 -14.08
C LEU A 38 -0.06 8.62 -13.40
N ALA A 39 0.24 7.39 -13.81
CA ALA A 39 -0.22 6.21 -13.10
C ALA A 39 0.82 5.67 -12.12
N ILE A 40 0.35 4.93 -11.13
CA ILE A 40 1.14 3.88 -10.46
C ILE A 40 0.41 2.54 -10.58
N THR A 41 1.16 1.48 -10.84
CA THR A 41 0.67 0.12 -11.08
C THR A 41 1.57 -0.90 -10.39
N ASP A 42 1.80 -0.71 -9.09
CA ASP A 42 2.73 -1.53 -8.32
C ASP A 42 2.40 -3.04 -8.37
N HIS A 43 3.44 -3.87 -8.20
CA HIS A 43 3.34 -5.33 -8.28
C HIS A 43 2.45 -5.94 -7.18
N GLY A 44 1.25 -6.37 -7.56
CA GLY A 44 0.33 -7.14 -6.74
C GLY A 44 -0.04 -6.47 -5.42
N ALA A 45 0.10 -5.15 -5.32
CA ALA A 45 -0.11 -4.37 -4.10
C ALA A 45 -0.52 -2.93 -4.42
N MET A 46 -1.18 -2.28 -3.46
CA MET A 46 -1.65 -0.89 -3.57
C MET A 46 -1.11 -0.04 -2.41
N TYR A 47 0.10 -0.34 -1.93
CA TYR A 47 0.65 0.26 -0.70
C TYR A 47 0.82 1.78 -0.81
N GLY A 48 1.29 2.27 -1.96
CA GLY A 48 1.57 3.68 -2.19
C GLY A 48 0.39 4.53 -2.65
N VAL A 49 -0.81 3.96 -2.82
CA VAL A 49 -1.93 4.64 -3.50
C VAL A 49 -2.37 5.93 -2.81
N VAL A 50 -2.56 5.91 -1.49
CA VAL A 50 -3.01 7.10 -0.75
C VAL A 50 -1.94 8.18 -0.76
N GLU A 51 -0.67 7.80 -0.54
CA GLU A 51 0.46 8.74 -0.60
C GLU A 51 0.58 9.38 -1.99
N PHE A 52 0.55 8.57 -3.05
CA PHE A 52 0.62 9.02 -4.43
C PHE A 52 -0.55 9.94 -4.77
N TYR A 53 -1.78 9.55 -4.46
CA TYR A 53 -2.97 10.33 -4.74
C TYR A 53 -2.91 11.74 -4.14
N LEU A 54 -2.53 11.82 -2.85
CA LEU A 54 -2.41 13.10 -2.14
C LEU A 54 -1.31 13.98 -2.73
N LYS A 55 -0.11 13.43 -2.92
CA LYS A 55 1.04 14.18 -3.44
C LYS A 55 0.85 14.59 -4.90
N ALA A 56 0.27 13.73 -5.73
CA ALA A 56 -0.03 14.05 -7.12
C ALA A 56 -0.99 15.24 -7.22
N LYS A 57 -2.09 15.21 -6.44
CA LYS A 57 -3.04 16.33 -6.38
C LYS A 57 -2.40 17.62 -5.88
N GLU A 58 -1.52 17.55 -4.87
CA GLU A 58 -0.79 18.72 -4.35
C GLU A 58 0.06 19.40 -5.43
N VAL A 59 0.73 18.62 -6.29
CA VAL A 59 1.60 19.18 -7.35
C VAL A 59 0.87 19.50 -8.66
N GLY A 60 -0.43 19.20 -8.75
CA GLY A 60 -1.28 19.46 -9.92
C GLY A 60 -1.26 18.35 -10.99
N ILE A 61 -0.83 17.14 -10.64
CA ILE A 61 -0.85 15.97 -11.53
C ILE A 61 -2.09 15.13 -11.22
N LYS A 62 -2.85 14.74 -12.24
CA LYS A 62 -3.99 13.83 -12.10
C LYS A 62 -3.47 12.41 -11.77
N PRO A 63 -3.79 11.85 -10.60
CA PRO A 63 -3.38 10.50 -10.25
C PRO A 63 -4.23 9.45 -10.98
N ILE A 64 -3.57 8.47 -11.60
CA ILE A 64 -4.21 7.27 -12.15
C ILE A 64 -3.82 6.08 -11.28
N ILE A 65 -4.82 5.37 -10.75
CA ILE A 65 -4.59 4.29 -9.79
C ILE A 65 -4.78 2.95 -10.48
N GLY A 66 -3.74 2.12 -10.44
CA GLY A 66 -3.80 0.75 -10.92
C GLY A 66 -2.95 -0.21 -10.09
N VAL A 67 -2.83 -1.43 -10.59
CA VAL A 67 -2.02 -2.50 -10.01
C VAL A 67 -1.61 -3.46 -11.12
N GLU A 68 -0.36 -3.90 -11.13
CA GLU A 68 0.06 -5.01 -11.98
C GLU A 68 -0.15 -6.32 -11.20
N THR A 69 -1.17 -7.08 -11.60
CA THR A 69 -1.58 -8.30 -10.91
C THR A 69 -0.80 -9.52 -11.37
N TYR A 70 -0.70 -10.53 -10.51
CA TYR A 70 -0.19 -11.85 -10.89
C TYR A 70 -1.36 -12.80 -11.16
N LEU A 71 -1.48 -13.35 -12.37
CA LEU A 71 -2.50 -14.31 -12.76
C LEU A 71 -2.00 -15.74 -12.61
N ALA A 72 -2.72 -16.54 -11.84
CA ALA A 72 -2.47 -17.96 -11.68
C ALA A 72 -2.99 -18.73 -12.90
N ALA A 73 -2.10 -19.47 -13.58
CA ALA A 73 -2.46 -20.21 -14.80
C ALA A 73 -3.52 -21.30 -14.58
N ASN A 74 -3.56 -21.92 -13.40
CA ASN A 74 -4.45 -23.03 -13.08
C ASN A 74 -5.42 -22.72 -11.93
N GLY A 75 -5.67 -21.44 -11.62
CA GLY A 75 -6.50 -21.02 -10.48
C GLY A 75 -5.68 -20.71 -9.22
N MET A 76 -6.10 -19.69 -8.46
CA MET A 76 -5.25 -19.09 -7.42
C MET A 76 -5.11 -19.95 -6.15
N ALA A 77 -6.04 -20.89 -5.93
CA ALA A 77 -5.99 -21.84 -4.81
C ALA A 77 -4.91 -22.92 -4.97
N ASN A 78 -4.47 -23.20 -6.22
CA ASN A 78 -3.52 -24.26 -6.52
C ASN A 78 -2.08 -23.86 -6.17
N LYS A 79 -1.37 -24.75 -5.48
CA LYS A 79 0.01 -24.53 -4.94
C LYS A 79 0.93 -25.73 -5.17
N ARG A 80 0.81 -26.42 -6.31
CA ARG A 80 1.68 -27.56 -6.63
C ARG A 80 3.09 -27.05 -6.96
N ALA A 81 4.10 -27.63 -6.30
CA ALA A 81 5.50 -27.32 -6.55
C ALA A 81 5.87 -27.57 -8.02
N GLY A 82 6.66 -26.68 -8.62
CA GLY A 82 7.10 -26.76 -10.02
C GLY A 82 6.02 -26.45 -11.07
N VAL A 83 4.73 -26.56 -10.73
CA VAL A 83 3.60 -26.36 -11.67
C VAL A 83 2.96 -24.98 -11.49
N ASP A 84 2.48 -24.66 -10.30
CA ASP A 84 1.69 -23.44 -10.05
C ASP A 84 2.57 -22.26 -9.58
N ARG A 85 3.90 -22.41 -9.65
CA ARG A 85 4.85 -21.35 -9.29
C ARG A 85 4.81 -20.19 -10.29
N LYS A 86 4.58 -20.48 -11.57
CA LYS A 86 4.53 -19.45 -12.62
C LYS A 86 3.20 -18.70 -12.56
N SER A 87 3.29 -17.39 -12.75
CA SER A 87 2.16 -16.50 -12.92
C SER A 87 2.43 -15.56 -14.09
N ASN A 88 1.38 -15.07 -14.72
CA ASN A 88 1.46 -14.04 -15.75
C ASN A 88 1.10 -12.68 -15.18
N HIS A 89 1.50 -11.61 -15.85
CA HIS A 89 1.14 -10.26 -15.43
C HIS A 89 -0.13 -9.78 -16.14
N LEU A 90 -0.87 -8.88 -15.47
CA LEU A 90 -1.98 -8.15 -16.07
C LEU A 90 -2.11 -6.81 -15.34
N VAL A 91 -2.00 -5.71 -16.08
CA VAL A 91 -2.17 -4.37 -15.52
C VAL A 91 -3.65 -4.02 -15.50
N LEU A 92 -4.13 -3.61 -14.33
CA LEU A 92 -5.51 -3.16 -14.13
C LEU A 92 -5.51 -1.71 -13.65
N ILE A 93 -6.32 -0.86 -14.28
CA ILE A 93 -6.51 0.55 -13.91
C ILE A 93 -7.94 0.76 -13.44
N ALA A 94 -8.11 1.47 -12.32
CA ALA A 94 -9.41 1.86 -11.82
C ALA A 94 -9.94 3.07 -12.61
N LYS A 95 -10.97 2.86 -13.43
CA LYS A 95 -11.65 3.93 -14.18
C LYS A 95 -12.45 4.86 -13.28
N ASN A 96 -12.97 4.33 -12.16
CA ASN A 96 -13.82 5.07 -11.23
C ASN A 96 -13.72 4.45 -9.81
N PHE A 97 -14.52 4.97 -8.88
CA PHE A 97 -14.50 4.50 -7.50
C PHE A 97 -14.91 3.02 -7.35
N ALA A 98 -15.85 2.51 -8.16
CA ALA A 98 -16.22 1.09 -8.17
C ALA A 98 -15.02 0.21 -8.61
N GLY A 99 -14.32 0.63 -9.67
CA GLY A 99 -13.07 0.01 -10.10
C GLY A 99 -12.01 0.01 -8.99
N TYR A 100 -11.85 1.13 -8.28
CA TYR A 100 -10.92 1.22 -7.16
C TYR A 100 -11.27 0.23 -6.03
N GLN A 101 -12.56 0.06 -5.71
CA GLN A 101 -13.01 -0.95 -4.75
C GLN A 101 -12.74 -2.37 -5.24
N ASN A 102 -12.94 -2.64 -6.53
CA ASN A 102 -12.59 -3.93 -7.13
C ASN A 102 -11.09 -4.20 -7.08
N LEU A 103 -10.21 -3.23 -7.36
CA LEU A 103 -8.76 -3.39 -7.19
C LEU A 103 -8.38 -3.74 -5.75
N MET A 104 -8.99 -3.05 -4.77
CA MET A 104 -8.75 -3.34 -3.35
C MET A 104 -9.19 -4.76 -2.99
N TYR A 105 -10.34 -5.21 -3.49
CA TYR A 105 -10.85 -6.55 -3.24
C TYR A 105 -9.97 -7.62 -3.88
N LEU A 106 -9.65 -7.47 -5.18
CA LEU A 106 -8.79 -8.39 -5.94
C LEU A 106 -7.44 -8.55 -5.25
N THR A 107 -6.77 -7.43 -4.95
CA THR A 107 -5.47 -7.43 -4.26
C THR A 107 -5.58 -8.11 -2.89
N SER A 108 -6.66 -7.85 -2.14
CA SER A 108 -6.87 -8.50 -0.83
C SER A 108 -7.05 -10.01 -0.96
N GLN A 109 -7.84 -10.51 -1.91
CA GLN A 109 -7.98 -11.96 -2.13
C GLN A 109 -6.67 -12.60 -2.59
N ALA A 110 -5.88 -11.88 -3.39
CA ALA A 110 -4.57 -12.31 -3.85
C ALA A 110 -3.62 -12.57 -2.68
N HIS A 111 -3.60 -11.68 -1.68
CA HIS A 111 -2.77 -11.84 -0.47
C HIS A 111 -3.37 -12.82 0.55
N LEU A 112 -4.69 -12.88 0.69
CA LEU A 112 -5.36 -13.72 1.70
C LEU A 112 -5.49 -15.19 1.28
N LYS A 113 -5.80 -15.45 0.02
CA LYS A 113 -6.14 -16.78 -0.50
C LYS A 113 -5.18 -17.24 -1.60
N GLY A 114 -4.82 -16.35 -2.52
CA GLY A 114 -4.04 -16.67 -3.71
C GLY A 114 -2.52 -16.69 -3.52
N TYR A 115 -2.02 -16.33 -2.34
CA TYR A 115 -0.60 -16.18 -2.07
C TYR A 115 0.12 -17.52 -2.14
N TYR A 116 1.13 -17.58 -3.00
CA TYR A 116 2.10 -18.68 -3.05
C TYR A 116 3.53 -18.13 -2.94
N TYR A 117 4.18 -17.80 -4.06
CA TYR A 117 5.40 -16.98 -4.08
C TYR A 117 5.10 -15.50 -4.30
N LYS A 118 3.99 -15.22 -4.97
CA LYS A 118 3.43 -13.90 -5.26
C LYS A 118 1.93 -13.91 -4.91
N PRO A 119 1.31 -12.75 -4.63
CA PRO A 119 -0.13 -12.64 -4.42
C PRO A 119 -0.84 -12.79 -5.76
N ARG A 120 -1.41 -13.97 -6.04
CA ARG A 120 -2.02 -14.26 -7.34
C ARG A 120 -3.54 -14.16 -7.30
N ILE A 121 -4.15 -13.73 -8.40
CA ILE A 121 -5.59 -13.84 -8.67
C ILE A 121 -5.82 -14.84 -9.81
N ASP A 122 -7.08 -15.11 -10.14
CA ASP A 122 -7.46 -15.89 -11.31
C ASP A 122 -8.60 -15.22 -12.09
N LYS A 123 -8.87 -15.75 -13.30
CA LYS A 123 -9.90 -15.21 -14.18
C LYS A 123 -11.31 -15.37 -13.61
N GLU A 124 -11.56 -16.37 -12.76
CA GLU A 124 -12.85 -16.56 -12.07
C GLU A 124 -13.15 -15.35 -11.17
N LEU A 125 -12.15 -14.96 -10.36
CA LEU A 125 -12.27 -13.79 -9.51
C LEU A 125 -12.41 -12.51 -10.32
N LEU A 126 -11.68 -12.36 -11.42
CA LEU A 126 -11.79 -11.21 -12.31
C LEU A 126 -13.19 -11.07 -12.91
N ARG A 127 -13.82 -12.17 -13.38
CA ARG A 127 -15.18 -12.15 -13.94
C ARG A 127 -16.22 -11.57 -12.97
N THR A 128 -15.99 -11.71 -11.68
CA THR A 128 -16.92 -11.22 -10.64
C THR A 128 -16.59 -9.83 -10.12
N HIS A 129 -15.39 -9.31 -10.41
CA HIS A 129 -14.87 -8.03 -9.88
C HIS A 129 -14.11 -7.23 -10.96
N SER A 130 -14.67 -7.15 -12.17
CA SER A 130 -14.10 -6.41 -13.30
C SER A 130 -14.76 -5.05 -13.55
N ASP A 131 -15.91 -4.77 -12.95
CA ASP A 131 -16.62 -3.51 -13.18
C ASP A 131 -15.76 -2.30 -12.81
N GLY A 132 -15.82 -1.26 -13.66
CA GLY A 132 -14.99 -0.07 -13.51
C GLY A 132 -13.49 -0.27 -13.70
N LEU A 133 -13.02 -1.43 -14.19
CA LEU A 133 -11.61 -1.69 -14.49
C LEU A 133 -11.31 -1.60 -15.99
N ILE A 134 -10.11 -1.11 -16.30
CA ILE A 134 -9.50 -1.19 -17.63
C ILE A 134 -8.29 -2.13 -17.53
N ALA A 135 -8.14 -3.04 -18.50
CA ALA A 135 -7.06 -4.01 -18.57
C ALA A 135 -6.07 -3.68 -19.69
N LEU A 136 -4.77 -3.69 -19.38
CA LEU A 136 -3.69 -3.65 -20.37
C LEU A 136 -3.04 -5.03 -20.44
N THR A 137 -2.73 -5.53 -21.65
CA THR A 137 -2.15 -6.88 -21.82
C THR A 137 -0.78 -7.10 -21.16
N SER A 138 -0.19 -6.06 -20.54
CA SER A 138 1.02 -6.08 -19.73
C SER A 138 2.31 -6.29 -20.53
N CYS A 139 3.42 -6.44 -19.81
CA CYS A 139 4.77 -6.64 -20.31
C CYS A 139 4.93 -8.03 -20.93
N LEU A 140 6.18 -8.43 -21.24
CA LEU A 140 6.48 -9.73 -21.83
C LEU A 140 6.05 -10.92 -20.96
N GLN A 141 5.83 -10.72 -19.65
CA GLN A 141 5.27 -11.72 -18.74
C GLN A 141 3.74 -11.77 -18.73
N GLY A 142 3.06 -10.87 -19.44
CA GLY A 142 1.63 -10.94 -19.68
C GLY A 142 1.24 -12.20 -20.44
N GLU A 143 0.06 -12.77 -20.17
CA GLU A 143 -0.32 -14.07 -20.76
C GLU A 143 -0.49 -14.01 -22.29
N VAL A 144 -0.96 -12.87 -22.82
CA VAL A 144 -1.10 -12.63 -24.27
C VAL A 144 0.28 -12.40 -24.93
N PRO A 145 1.11 -11.42 -24.49
CA PRO A 145 2.46 -11.24 -25.04
C PRO A 145 3.32 -12.51 -24.93
N ALA A 146 3.25 -13.23 -23.80
CA ALA A 146 4.01 -14.46 -23.62
C ALA A 146 3.55 -15.58 -24.56
N ALA A 147 2.24 -15.72 -24.83
CA ALA A 147 1.75 -16.69 -25.80
C ALA A 147 2.26 -16.38 -27.22
N ILE A 148 2.20 -15.10 -27.61
CA ILE A 148 2.73 -14.63 -28.90
C ILE A 148 4.23 -14.88 -29.02
N ALA A 149 5.01 -14.48 -28.01
CA ALA A 149 6.46 -14.62 -28.01
C ALA A 149 6.92 -16.10 -28.03
N ASN A 150 6.06 -17.03 -27.63
CA ASN A 150 6.30 -18.47 -27.71
C ASN A 150 5.69 -19.12 -28.97
N GLY A 151 5.12 -18.34 -29.89
CA GLY A 151 4.55 -18.80 -31.16
C GLY A 151 3.14 -19.39 -31.08
N ASP A 152 2.48 -19.34 -29.92
CA ASP A 152 1.14 -19.89 -29.71
C ASP A 152 0.06 -18.82 -29.92
N ILE A 153 -0.12 -18.41 -31.19
CA ILE A 153 -1.09 -17.38 -31.58
C ILE A 153 -2.52 -17.80 -31.25
N LYS A 154 -2.88 -19.08 -31.43
CA LYS A 154 -4.22 -19.59 -31.09
C LYS A 154 -4.53 -19.48 -29.60
N LYS A 155 -3.53 -19.69 -28.74
CA LYS A 155 -3.69 -19.41 -27.31
C LYS A 155 -3.87 -17.91 -27.09
N ALA A 156 -3.02 -17.06 -27.66
CA ALA A 156 -3.15 -15.60 -27.51
C ALA A 156 -4.56 -15.09 -27.88
N GLU A 157 -5.13 -15.58 -28.97
CA GLU A 157 -6.51 -15.26 -29.40
C GLU A 157 -7.56 -15.65 -28.34
N ARG A 158 -7.50 -16.89 -27.83
CA ARG A 158 -8.42 -17.34 -26.77
C ARG A 158 -8.29 -16.53 -25.48
N LEU A 159 -7.07 -16.12 -25.12
CA LEU A 159 -6.86 -15.31 -23.92
C LEU A 159 -7.41 -13.89 -24.09
N LEU A 160 -7.36 -13.32 -25.30
CA LEU A 160 -8.01 -12.05 -25.62
C LEU A 160 -9.53 -12.16 -25.59
N GLU A 161 -10.10 -13.24 -26.12
CA GLU A 161 -11.54 -13.50 -26.01
C GLU A 161 -11.99 -13.56 -24.54
N ASP A 162 -11.23 -14.25 -23.68
CA ASP A 162 -11.47 -14.25 -22.23
C ASP A 162 -11.47 -12.82 -21.66
N TYR A 163 -10.50 -11.99 -22.03
CA TYR A 163 -10.41 -10.61 -21.54
C TYR A 163 -11.57 -9.74 -21.99
N LEU A 164 -12.00 -9.88 -23.25
CA LEU A 164 -13.16 -9.15 -23.76
C LEU A 164 -14.45 -9.57 -23.05
N GLN A 165 -14.59 -10.86 -22.72
CA GLN A 165 -15.73 -11.33 -21.91
C GLN A 165 -15.68 -10.81 -20.47
N ILE A 166 -14.49 -10.64 -19.89
CA ILE A 166 -14.31 -10.19 -18.49
C ILE A 166 -14.53 -8.68 -18.36
N PHE A 167 -13.86 -7.88 -19.19
CA PHE A 167 -13.79 -6.43 -19.03
C PHE A 167 -14.75 -5.68 -19.97
N GLY A 168 -15.25 -6.34 -21.01
CA GLY A 168 -16.07 -5.73 -22.04
C GLY A 168 -15.26 -4.97 -23.09
N GLU A 169 -15.91 -4.72 -24.23
CA GLU A 169 -15.35 -3.92 -25.30
C GLU A 169 -15.07 -2.48 -24.82
N GLY A 170 -13.94 -1.91 -25.24
CA GLY A 170 -13.50 -0.57 -24.83
C GLY A 170 -12.73 -0.51 -23.50
N ASN A 171 -12.69 -1.59 -22.71
CA ASN A 171 -11.91 -1.64 -21.46
C ASN A 171 -10.67 -2.57 -21.57
N VAL A 172 -10.31 -3.03 -22.77
CA VAL A 172 -9.11 -3.86 -23.02
C VAL A 172 -8.20 -3.14 -24.01
N TYR A 173 -6.94 -2.93 -23.62
CA TYR A 173 -5.92 -2.30 -24.44
C TYR A 173 -4.75 -3.24 -24.69
N MET A 174 -4.27 -3.24 -25.92
CA MET A 174 -3.15 -4.04 -26.40
C MET A 174 -1.85 -3.26 -26.15
N GLU A 175 -1.13 -3.65 -25.11
CA GLU A 175 0.03 -2.92 -24.61
C GLU A 175 1.29 -3.16 -25.46
N LEU A 176 1.96 -2.08 -25.86
CA LEU A 176 3.22 -2.10 -26.59
C LEU A 176 4.32 -1.46 -25.74
N GLN A 177 5.49 -2.11 -25.70
CA GLN A 177 6.68 -1.64 -25.00
C GLN A 177 7.89 -1.71 -25.91
N ASP A 178 8.79 -0.72 -25.84
CA ASP A 178 9.99 -0.64 -26.68
C ASP A 178 11.25 -0.94 -25.86
N HIS A 179 11.62 -2.23 -25.83
CA HIS A 179 12.86 -2.72 -25.22
C HIS A 179 13.68 -3.47 -26.27
N PRO A 180 14.40 -2.75 -27.15
CA PRO A 180 15.00 -3.32 -28.37
C PRO A 180 16.06 -4.40 -28.13
N ASN A 181 16.67 -4.40 -26.95
CA ASN A 181 17.67 -5.40 -26.55
C ASN A 181 17.04 -6.72 -26.07
N ILE A 182 15.70 -6.81 -26.02
CA ILE A 182 14.95 -8.02 -25.69
C ILE A 182 14.34 -8.57 -26.97
N ALA A 183 14.97 -9.56 -27.59
CA ALA A 183 14.54 -10.12 -28.89
C ALA A 183 13.07 -10.57 -28.91
N LYS A 184 12.59 -11.14 -27.80
CA LYS A 184 11.19 -11.57 -27.65
C LYS A 184 10.20 -10.40 -27.61
N GLN A 185 10.62 -9.20 -27.22
CA GLN A 185 9.76 -8.00 -27.20
C GLN A 185 9.31 -7.64 -28.62
N LYS A 186 10.22 -7.70 -29.60
CA LYS A 186 9.89 -7.42 -31.00
C LYS A 186 8.83 -8.41 -31.53
N ILE A 187 9.01 -9.70 -31.25
CA ILE A 187 8.06 -10.76 -31.64
C ILE A 187 6.69 -10.52 -31.00
N ALA A 188 6.68 -10.17 -29.70
CA ALA A 188 5.46 -9.84 -28.99
C ALA A 188 4.75 -8.64 -29.63
N ASN A 189 5.43 -7.51 -29.82
CA ASN A 189 4.85 -6.30 -30.41
C ASN A 189 4.25 -6.55 -31.80
N GLU A 190 4.97 -7.25 -32.69
CA GLU A 190 4.46 -7.57 -34.04
C GLU A 190 3.18 -8.43 -34.00
N GLY A 191 3.11 -9.41 -33.09
CA GLY A 191 1.90 -10.21 -32.92
C GLY A 191 0.77 -9.44 -32.25
N ILE A 192 1.09 -8.56 -31.27
CA ILE A 192 0.13 -7.68 -30.59
C ILE A 192 -0.54 -6.77 -31.61
N VAL A 193 0.20 -6.15 -32.51
CA VAL A 193 -0.35 -5.30 -33.59
C VAL A 193 -1.29 -6.08 -34.51
N LYS A 194 -0.90 -7.28 -34.93
CA LYS A 194 -1.75 -8.14 -35.79
C LYS A 194 -3.05 -8.54 -35.08
N LEU A 195 -2.98 -8.92 -33.80
CA LEU A 195 -4.17 -9.28 -33.03
C LEU A 195 -5.04 -8.06 -32.73
N ALA A 196 -4.45 -6.90 -32.42
CA ALA A 196 -5.17 -5.65 -32.23
C ALA A 196 -6.00 -5.30 -33.48
N GLN A 197 -5.40 -5.41 -34.67
CA GLN A 197 -6.10 -5.21 -35.94
C GLN A 197 -7.21 -6.24 -36.17
N LYS A 198 -6.95 -7.52 -35.89
CA LYS A 198 -7.92 -8.62 -36.06
C LYS A 198 -9.16 -8.44 -35.17
N PHE A 199 -8.98 -8.04 -33.91
CA PHE A 199 -10.05 -7.91 -32.92
C PHE A 199 -10.61 -6.47 -32.82
N GLY A 200 -10.04 -5.51 -33.55
CA GLY A 200 -10.44 -4.10 -33.46
C GLY A 200 -10.11 -3.45 -32.11
N LEU A 201 -9.02 -3.87 -31.46
CA LEU A 201 -8.63 -3.39 -30.13
C LEU A 201 -7.63 -2.23 -30.19
N PRO A 202 -7.72 -1.25 -29.28
CA PRO A 202 -6.80 -0.13 -29.24
C PRO A 202 -5.40 -0.57 -28.79
N LEU A 203 -4.37 -0.13 -29.53
CA LEU A 203 -2.98 -0.21 -29.09
C LEU A 203 -2.70 0.85 -28.02
N LEU A 204 -1.80 0.57 -27.07
CA LEU A 204 -1.41 1.53 -26.04
C LEU A 204 0.08 1.39 -25.71
N ALA A 205 0.82 2.48 -25.77
CA ALA A 205 2.26 2.49 -25.49
C ALA A 205 2.54 2.67 -23.99
N THR A 206 3.47 1.89 -23.45
CA THR A 206 4.01 2.04 -22.10
C THR A 206 5.52 1.79 -22.10
N ASN A 207 6.18 2.05 -20.97
CA ASN A 207 7.62 1.80 -20.80
C ASN A 207 7.96 0.93 -19.57
N ASP A 208 6.95 0.38 -18.89
CA ASP A 208 7.12 -0.46 -17.71
C ASP A 208 8.12 0.14 -16.69
N VAL A 209 7.81 1.34 -16.21
CA VAL A 209 8.80 2.19 -15.52
C VAL A 209 9.16 1.63 -14.16
N HIS A 210 10.44 1.45 -13.85
CA HIS A 210 10.93 0.96 -12.54
C HIS A 210 11.82 1.97 -11.80
N TYR A 211 12.32 3.00 -12.50
CA TYR A 211 13.19 4.02 -11.95
C TYR A 211 12.94 5.37 -12.62
N VAL A 212 13.37 6.48 -12.00
CA VAL A 212 13.01 7.82 -12.48
C VAL A 212 13.86 8.21 -13.69
N LYS A 213 15.18 8.10 -13.58
CA LYS A 213 16.12 8.53 -14.63
C LYS A 213 16.87 7.36 -15.21
N ARG A 214 17.31 7.47 -16.47
CA ARG A 214 18.07 6.43 -17.15
C ARG A 214 19.34 6.01 -16.39
N GLU A 215 19.97 6.96 -15.70
CA GLU A 215 21.16 6.72 -14.87
C GLU A 215 20.90 5.82 -13.65
N ASP A 216 19.64 5.62 -13.27
CA ASP A 216 19.25 4.84 -12.09
C ASP A 216 19.11 3.32 -12.39
N ALA A 217 19.39 2.90 -13.63
CA ALA A 217 19.33 1.50 -14.05
C ALA A 217 20.26 0.58 -13.24
N GLU A 218 21.49 1.02 -12.96
CA GLU A 218 22.45 0.23 -12.16
C GLU A 218 22.00 0.07 -10.69
N PRO A 219 21.61 1.15 -9.96
CA PRO A 219 20.99 1.01 -8.64
C PRO A 219 19.77 0.07 -8.64
N GLN A 220 18.88 0.17 -9.61
CA GLN A 220 17.70 -0.68 -9.65
C GLN A 220 18.07 -2.15 -9.87
N ASP A 221 19.05 -2.43 -10.73
CA ASP A 221 19.54 -3.80 -10.95
C ASP A 221 20.16 -4.42 -9.69
N ILE A 222 20.86 -3.61 -8.89
CA ILE A 222 21.36 -4.03 -7.57
C ILE A 222 20.20 -4.33 -6.62
N LEU A 223 19.11 -3.55 -6.66
CA LEU A 223 17.90 -3.81 -5.87
C LEU A 223 17.30 -5.18 -6.19
N VAL A 224 17.21 -5.51 -7.48
CA VAL A 224 16.74 -6.83 -7.96
C VAL A 224 17.69 -7.95 -7.55
N ALA A 225 19.01 -7.73 -7.62
CA ALA A 225 20.00 -8.70 -7.13
C ALA A 225 19.84 -8.96 -5.61
N ILE A 226 19.58 -7.92 -4.81
CA ILE A 226 19.24 -8.05 -3.39
C ILE A 226 17.98 -8.90 -3.21
N GLN A 227 16.92 -8.61 -3.96
CA GLN A 227 15.64 -9.33 -3.89
C GLN A 227 15.79 -10.83 -4.18
N THR A 228 16.57 -11.15 -5.22
CA THR A 228 16.74 -12.50 -5.74
C THR A 228 17.82 -13.29 -5.01
N LYS A 229 18.50 -12.69 -4.02
CA LYS A 229 19.66 -13.24 -3.31
C LYS A 229 20.77 -13.66 -4.27
N LYS A 230 20.99 -12.85 -5.32
CA LYS A 230 22.00 -13.03 -6.37
C LYS A 230 23.03 -11.91 -6.30
N THR A 231 24.07 -12.05 -7.10
CA THR A 231 25.07 -10.99 -7.33
C THR A 231 24.88 -10.38 -8.72
N VAL A 232 25.37 -9.15 -8.91
CA VAL A 232 25.34 -8.49 -10.23
C VAL A 232 26.13 -9.24 -11.30
N HIS A 233 27.07 -10.10 -10.88
CA HIS A 233 27.91 -10.92 -11.75
C HIS A 233 27.22 -12.23 -12.19
N ASP A 234 26.12 -12.64 -11.57
CA ASP A 234 25.38 -13.82 -12.00
C ASP A 234 24.72 -13.55 -13.36
N THR A 235 24.96 -14.44 -14.34
CA THR A 235 24.41 -14.30 -15.70
C THR A 235 23.00 -14.86 -15.85
N ASP A 236 22.61 -15.82 -15.00
CA ASP A 236 21.25 -16.38 -14.94
C ASP A 236 20.43 -15.71 -13.84
N ARG A 237 20.13 -14.42 -14.05
CA ARG A 237 19.26 -13.63 -13.18
C ARG A 237 18.41 -12.65 -13.98
N LEU A 238 17.36 -12.15 -13.34
CA LEU A 238 16.65 -10.98 -13.85
C LEU A 238 17.58 -9.76 -13.79
N SER A 239 17.76 -9.10 -14.93
CA SER A 239 18.48 -7.83 -15.04
C SER A 239 17.75 -6.92 -16.00
N MET A 240 17.64 -5.66 -15.60
CA MET A 240 16.98 -4.61 -16.39
C MET A 240 17.97 -3.60 -16.99
N VAL A 241 19.27 -3.72 -16.68
CA VAL A 241 20.33 -2.76 -17.14
C VAL A 241 20.44 -2.69 -18.66
N HIS A 242 20.07 -3.75 -19.35
CA HIS A 242 20.18 -3.83 -20.80
C HIS A 242 19.05 -3.11 -21.54
N SER A 243 18.08 -2.51 -20.86
CA SER A 243 17.02 -1.72 -21.49
C SER A 243 16.68 -0.49 -20.63
N ASP A 244 15.91 0.45 -21.18
CA ASP A 244 15.57 1.69 -20.50
C ASP A 244 14.15 1.62 -19.91
N PHE A 245 14.07 1.29 -18.61
CA PHE A 245 12.84 1.29 -17.81
C PHE A 245 12.69 2.58 -16.99
N SER A 246 13.25 3.70 -17.46
CA SER A 246 13.09 5.01 -16.81
C SER A 246 11.76 5.69 -17.15
N LEU A 247 11.45 6.78 -16.46
CA LEU A 247 10.35 7.67 -16.78
C LEU A 247 10.70 8.52 -18.03
N ARG A 248 10.75 7.87 -19.20
CA ARG A 248 11.13 8.46 -20.49
C ARG A 248 10.27 9.67 -20.84
N THR A 249 10.86 10.61 -21.58
CA THR A 249 10.14 11.81 -22.02
C THR A 249 9.08 11.48 -23.05
N SER A 250 8.06 12.34 -23.15
CA SER A 250 7.02 12.18 -24.17
C SER A 250 7.59 12.20 -25.58
N GLN A 251 8.60 13.04 -25.83
CA GLN A 251 9.30 13.05 -27.12
C GLN A 251 10.02 11.73 -27.39
N ASP A 252 10.68 11.16 -26.38
CA ASP A 252 11.35 9.86 -26.53
C ASP A 252 10.35 8.76 -26.86
N MET A 253 9.19 8.76 -26.20
CA MET A 253 8.12 7.78 -26.42
C MET A 253 7.48 7.95 -27.81
N GLU A 254 7.19 9.19 -28.23
CA GLU A 254 6.71 9.49 -29.58
C GLU A 254 7.70 9.00 -30.65
N ASN A 255 9.00 9.24 -30.45
CA ASN A 255 10.04 8.84 -31.39
C ASN A 255 10.09 7.31 -31.57
N VAL A 256 10.03 6.53 -30.48
CA VAL A 256 10.08 5.06 -30.59
C VAL A 256 8.80 4.44 -31.13
N PHE A 257 7.65 5.08 -30.89
CA PHE A 257 6.35 4.63 -31.41
C PHE A 257 5.89 5.41 -32.65
N THR A 258 6.81 5.93 -33.47
CA THR A 258 6.48 6.68 -34.70
C THR A 258 5.60 5.88 -35.68
N GLN A 259 5.73 4.54 -35.69
CA GLN A 259 4.92 3.65 -36.53
C GLN A 259 3.48 3.47 -36.01
N TYR A 260 3.24 3.76 -34.73
CA TYR A 260 1.97 3.56 -34.04
C TYR A 260 1.59 4.80 -33.21
N PRO A 261 1.42 5.98 -33.85
CA PRO A 261 1.10 7.22 -33.14
C PRO A 261 -0.21 7.13 -32.34
N GLU A 262 -1.14 6.25 -32.75
CA GLU A 262 -2.37 5.95 -32.01
C GLU A 262 -2.08 5.33 -30.64
N ALA A 263 -1.00 4.54 -30.48
CA ALA A 263 -0.64 3.93 -29.20
C ALA A 263 -0.25 4.99 -28.16
N ILE A 264 0.41 6.07 -28.60
CA ILE A 264 0.70 7.26 -27.78
C ILE A 264 -0.58 8.00 -27.44
N LYS A 265 -1.40 8.33 -28.46
CA LYS A 265 -2.67 9.06 -28.27
C LYS A 265 -3.62 8.35 -27.30
N ASN A 266 -3.69 7.02 -27.39
CA ASN A 266 -4.56 6.20 -26.56
C ASN A 266 -4.19 6.25 -25.07
N THR A 267 -2.94 6.56 -24.70
CA THR A 267 -2.57 6.78 -23.29
C THR A 267 -3.33 7.96 -22.68
N LYS A 268 -3.45 9.06 -23.43
CA LYS A 268 -4.20 10.24 -23.00
C LYS A 268 -5.70 9.97 -22.99
N LEU A 269 -6.24 9.31 -24.02
CA LEU A 269 -7.66 8.92 -24.06
C LEU A 269 -8.04 8.00 -22.90
N LEU A 270 -7.16 7.08 -22.49
CA LEU A 270 -7.39 6.26 -21.30
C LEU A 270 -7.35 7.13 -20.03
N ALA A 271 -6.35 8.00 -19.89
CA ALA A 271 -6.25 8.93 -18.76
C ALA A 271 -7.49 9.83 -18.62
N GLU A 272 -8.08 10.28 -19.72
CA GLU A 272 -9.31 11.08 -19.75
C GLU A 272 -10.54 10.30 -19.25
N GLN A 273 -10.62 9.00 -19.55
CA GLN A 273 -11.70 8.12 -19.07
C GLN A 273 -11.68 7.88 -17.56
N VAL A 274 -10.52 8.05 -16.92
CA VAL A 274 -10.37 7.85 -15.47
C VAL A 274 -10.99 9.02 -14.71
N ASN A 275 -12.04 8.74 -13.94
CA ASN A 275 -12.68 9.68 -13.02
C ASN A 275 -12.78 9.05 -11.63
N LEU A 276 -11.69 9.14 -10.87
CA LEU A 276 -11.57 8.58 -9.52
C LEU A 276 -11.37 9.69 -8.50
N GLU A 277 -12.31 9.79 -7.56
CA GLU A 277 -12.19 10.64 -6.38
C GLU A 277 -12.16 9.77 -5.12
N LEU A 278 -11.10 9.90 -4.32
CA LEU A 278 -10.98 9.22 -3.04
C LEU A 278 -11.59 10.07 -1.92
N PRO A 279 -12.39 9.48 -1.00
CA PRO A 279 -13.01 10.19 0.12
C PRO A 279 -12.01 10.48 1.24
N ILE A 280 -11.03 11.36 0.96
CA ILE A 280 -10.01 11.79 1.92
C ILE A 280 -10.63 12.67 3.00
N GLY A 281 -10.22 12.49 4.26
CA GLY A 281 -10.64 13.33 5.39
C GLY A 281 -12.03 13.02 5.95
N GLN A 282 -12.73 12.02 5.42
CA GLN A 282 -14.01 11.56 5.96
C GLN A 282 -13.78 10.54 7.09
N THR A 283 -14.18 10.89 8.30
CA THR A 283 -14.14 9.96 9.45
C THR A 283 -15.26 8.93 9.32
N ARG A 284 -14.92 7.64 9.41
CA ARG A 284 -15.88 6.54 9.49
C ARG A 284 -15.66 5.78 10.79
N LEU A 285 -16.47 6.07 11.80
CA LEU A 285 -16.41 5.38 13.08
C LEU A 285 -17.22 4.09 13.02
N PRO A 286 -16.80 3.03 13.74
CA PRO A 286 -17.62 1.86 13.89
C PRO A 286 -18.86 2.16 14.73
N TYR A 287 -19.95 1.52 14.37
CA TYR A 287 -21.17 1.39 15.15
C TYR A 287 -20.90 0.49 16.36
N TYR A 288 -21.33 0.98 17.53
CA TYR A 288 -21.34 0.20 18.75
C TYR A 288 -22.78 -0.23 19.05
N GLU A 289 -23.01 -1.53 19.17
CA GLU A 289 -24.35 -2.04 19.49
C GLU A 289 -24.75 -1.63 20.91
N VAL A 290 -25.88 -0.93 21.02
CA VAL A 290 -26.44 -0.45 22.28
C VAL A 290 -27.74 -1.20 22.62
N PRO A 291 -28.11 -1.28 23.91
CA PRO A 291 -29.38 -1.88 24.31
C PRO A 291 -30.59 -1.27 23.58
N LYS A 292 -31.62 -2.09 23.32
CA LYS A 292 -32.85 -1.65 22.62
C LYS A 292 -33.43 -0.38 23.25
N GLY A 293 -33.77 0.59 22.40
CA GLY A 293 -34.35 1.87 22.81
C GLY A 293 -33.33 2.93 23.25
N LYS A 294 -32.02 2.65 23.17
CA LYS A 294 -30.95 3.61 23.47
C LYS A 294 -30.24 4.07 22.20
N THR A 295 -29.71 5.28 22.25
CA THR A 295 -28.67 5.79 21.32
C THR A 295 -27.28 5.65 21.96
N SER A 296 -26.21 5.78 21.17
CA SER A 296 -24.82 5.79 21.66
C SER A 296 -24.62 6.85 22.75
N GLU A 297 -25.19 8.03 22.58
CA GLU A 297 -25.10 9.16 23.51
C GLU A 297 -25.82 8.85 24.83
N SER A 298 -27.05 8.34 24.75
CA SER A 298 -27.83 7.99 25.95
C SER A 298 -27.17 6.86 26.75
N TYR A 299 -26.62 5.86 26.06
CA TYR A 299 -25.96 4.72 26.70
C TYR A 299 -24.61 5.12 27.30
N LEU A 300 -23.85 5.98 26.61
CA LEU A 300 -22.62 6.54 27.16
C LEU A 300 -22.89 7.33 28.45
N ARG A 301 -23.94 8.16 28.48
CA ARG A 301 -24.33 8.94 29.66
C ARG A 301 -24.64 8.04 30.86
N GLU A 302 -25.35 6.94 30.64
CA GLU A 302 -25.65 5.96 31.69
C GLU A 302 -24.40 5.29 32.25
N LEU A 303 -23.48 4.86 31.38
CA LEU A 303 -22.20 4.27 31.82
C LEU A 303 -21.34 5.28 32.58
N VAL A 304 -21.33 6.55 32.14
CA VAL A 304 -20.62 7.62 32.83
C VAL A 304 -21.19 7.84 34.23
N GLN A 305 -22.52 7.93 34.38
CA GLN A 305 -23.17 8.09 35.67
C GLN A 305 -22.83 6.94 36.62
N ALA A 306 -22.91 5.69 36.15
CA ALA A 306 -22.50 4.52 36.93
C ALA A 306 -21.01 4.57 37.32
N GLY A 307 -20.15 4.99 36.39
CA GLY A 307 -18.72 5.19 36.60
C GLY A 307 -18.40 6.26 37.64
N VAL A 308 -19.13 7.39 37.63
CA VAL A 308 -18.97 8.46 38.62
C VAL A 308 -19.28 7.93 40.02
N VAL A 309 -20.39 7.22 40.19
CA VAL A 309 -20.76 6.61 41.48
C VAL A 309 -19.69 5.60 41.94
N LYS A 310 -19.12 4.82 41.02
CA LYS A 310 -18.06 3.85 41.34
C LYS A 310 -16.74 4.51 41.77
N ARG A 311 -16.36 5.64 41.16
CA ARG A 311 -15.09 6.33 41.43
C ARG A 311 -15.14 7.31 42.60
N PHE A 312 -16.28 7.99 42.77
CA PHE A 312 -16.43 9.11 43.70
C PHE A 312 -17.51 8.88 44.76
N GLY A 313 -18.32 7.81 44.66
CA GLY A 313 -19.46 7.57 45.55
C GLY A 313 -20.71 8.35 45.14
N THR A 314 -21.73 8.33 46.00
CA THR A 314 -23.03 8.99 45.75
C THR A 314 -23.01 10.49 45.98
N GLU A 315 -22.09 10.99 46.80
CA GLU A 315 -21.93 12.43 47.06
C GLU A 315 -20.95 13.05 46.06
N GLN A 316 -21.49 13.76 45.07
CA GLN A 316 -20.72 14.37 43.99
C GLN A 316 -20.53 15.86 44.25
N THR A 317 -19.29 16.33 44.13
CA THR A 317 -19.03 17.78 44.18
C THR A 317 -19.48 18.45 42.89
N LYS A 318 -19.90 19.71 42.97
CA LYS A 318 -20.28 20.50 41.81
C LYS A 318 -19.18 20.54 40.73
N ARG A 319 -17.91 20.55 41.13
CA ARG A 319 -16.74 20.50 40.22
C ARG A 319 -16.74 19.25 39.34
N ILE A 320 -17.15 18.10 39.87
CA ILE A 320 -17.21 16.83 39.13
C ILE A 320 -18.38 16.85 38.15
N THR A 321 -19.58 17.22 38.62
CA THR A 321 -20.80 17.24 37.80
C THR A 321 -20.66 18.23 36.64
N ASP A 322 -20.22 19.47 36.91
CA ASP A 322 -20.03 20.50 35.88
C ASP A 322 -19.03 20.05 34.80
N ARG A 323 -17.94 19.36 35.19
CA ARG A 323 -16.93 18.85 34.25
C ARG A 323 -17.49 17.71 33.39
N ILE A 324 -18.20 16.75 33.98
CA ILE A 324 -18.80 15.63 33.24
C ILE A 324 -19.84 16.13 32.23
N ASP A 325 -20.72 17.05 32.65
CA ASP A 325 -21.77 17.58 31.76
C ASP A 325 -21.17 18.34 30.58
N TYR A 326 -20.12 19.14 30.83
CA TYR A 326 -19.38 19.81 29.77
C TYR A 326 -18.74 18.80 28.79
N GLU A 327 -17.98 17.82 29.28
CA GLU A 327 -17.32 16.82 28.43
C GLU A 327 -18.33 16.03 27.60
N LEU A 328 -19.42 15.54 28.21
CA LEU A 328 -20.50 14.84 27.50
C LEU A 328 -21.13 15.71 26.41
N SER A 329 -21.35 17.00 26.67
CA SER A 329 -21.91 17.91 25.68
C SER A 329 -21.00 18.09 24.45
N VAL A 330 -19.67 18.06 24.65
CA VAL A 330 -18.69 18.15 23.55
C VAL A 330 -18.63 16.83 22.79
N ILE A 331 -18.65 15.69 23.48
CA ILE A 331 -18.65 14.36 22.86
C ILE A 331 -19.90 14.16 21.99
N GLU A 332 -21.06 14.62 22.46
CA GLU A 332 -22.31 14.58 21.72
C GLU A 332 -22.26 15.48 20.47
N LYS A 333 -21.79 16.73 20.60
CA LYS A 333 -21.62 17.65 19.45
C LYS A 333 -20.64 17.15 18.39
N THR A 334 -19.62 16.41 18.81
CA THR A 334 -18.58 15.88 17.91
C THR A 334 -18.94 14.52 17.31
N GLY A 335 -20.00 13.86 17.79
CA GLY A 335 -20.43 12.55 17.31
C GLY A 335 -19.52 11.40 17.72
N PHE A 336 -18.73 11.57 18.79
CA PHE A 336 -17.72 10.59 19.22
C PHE A 336 -18.21 9.63 20.32
N ALA A 337 -19.50 9.59 20.62
CA ALA A 337 -20.05 8.72 21.65
C ALA A 337 -19.73 7.23 21.39
N SER A 338 -19.94 6.74 20.16
CA SER A 338 -19.60 5.36 19.78
C SER A 338 -18.11 5.04 19.95
N TYR A 339 -17.21 6.00 19.70
CA TYR A 339 -15.78 5.82 19.90
C TYR A 339 -15.44 5.57 21.38
N PHE A 340 -15.99 6.36 22.30
CA PHE A 340 -15.82 6.13 23.74
C PHE A 340 -16.40 4.79 24.19
N LEU A 341 -17.56 4.38 23.65
CA LEU A 341 -18.18 3.10 23.96
C LEU A 341 -17.31 1.91 23.53
N ILE A 342 -16.71 1.98 22.34
CA ILE A 342 -15.77 0.96 21.85
C ILE A 342 -14.54 0.89 22.75
N VAL A 343 -13.91 2.03 23.01
CA VAL A 343 -12.66 2.09 23.78
C VAL A 343 -12.86 1.60 25.21
N GLN A 344 -13.90 2.05 25.91
CA GLN A 344 -14.17 1.59 27.28
C GLN A 344 -14.44 0.09 27.33
N ASP A 345 -15.14 -0.45 26.33
CA ASP A 345 -15.52 -1.85 26.30
C ASP A 345 -14.28 -2.75 26.15
N VAL A 346 -13.39 -2.41 25.23
CA VAL A 346 -12.12 -3.14 25.04
C VAL A 346 -11.26 -3.07 26.29
N VAL A 347 -11.13 -1.89 26.91
CA VAL A 347 -10.32 -1.72 28.14
C VAL A 347 -10.91 -2.51 29.30
N ASN A 348 -12.22 -2.42 29.51
CA ASN A 348 -12.90 -3.09 30.62
C ASN A 348 -12.91 -4.60 30.44
N TRP A 349 -13.11 -5.11 29.22
CA TRP A 349 -12.98 -6.53 28.91
C TRP A 349 -11.57 -7.03 29.22
N ALA A 350 -10.52 -6.31 28.79
CA ALA A 350 -9.13 -6.69 29.05
C ALA A 350 -8.84 -6.77 30.56
N LYS A 351 -9.22 -5.72 31.31
CA LYS A 351 -9.06 -5.68 32.77
C LYS A 351 -9.80 -6.83 33.47
N ASN A 352 -11.03 -7.13 33.06
CA ASN A 352 -11.83 -8.22 33.63
C ASN A 352 -11.27 -9.62 33.34
N ASN A 353 -10.49 -9.77 32.27
CA ASN A 353 -9.81 -11.02 31.91
C ASN A 353 -8.36 -11.10 32.44
N GLY A 354 -8.00 -10.20 33.38
CA GLY A 354 -6.68 -10.16 34.00
C GLY A 354 -5.56 -9.72 33.05
N ILE A 355 -5.89 -9.02 31.96
CA ILE A 355 -4.91 -8.43 31.04
C ILE A 355 -4.55 -7.04 31.56
N VAL A 356 -3.26 -6.81 31.79
CA VAL A 356 -2.76 -5.52 32.26
C VAL A 356 -2.91 -4.49 31.13
N VAL A 357 -3.62 -3.41 31.44
CA VAL A 357 -3.76 -2.23 30.59
C VAL A 357 -3.01 -1.08 31.25
N GLY A 358 -2.22 -0.34 30.48
CA GLY A 358 -1.50 0.85 30.95
C GLY A 358 -2.45 1.90 31.51
N PRO A 359 -1.94 2.89 32.28
CA PRO A 359 -2.77 3.90 32.94
C PRO A 359 -3.47 4.89 31.97
N GLY A 360 -3.22 4.77 30.67
CA GLY A 360 -3.55 5.73 29.64
C GLY A 360 -2.40 6.71 29.39
N ARG A 361 -2.09 7.00 28.13
CA ARG A 361 -1.09 8.00 27.73
C ARG A 361 -1.69 9.06 26.80
N GLY A 362 -0.92 10.11 26.53
CA GLY A 362 -1.33 11.18 25.64
C GLY A 362 -2.40 12.09 26.25
N SER A 363 -3.19 12.73 25.39
CA SER A 363 -4.19 13.71 25.83
C SER A 363 -5.43 13.06 26.45
N ALA A 364 -5.69 11.76 26.22
CA ALA A 364 -6.82 11.03 26.78
C ALA A 364 -6.92 11.12 28.33
N ALA A 365 -5.79 11.24 29.02
CA ALA A 365 -5.75 11.43 30.48
C ALA A 365 -6.41 12.73 30.97
N GLY A 366 -6.62 13.72 30.10
CA GLY A 366 -7.30 14.98 30.42
C GLY A 366 -8.83 14.90 30.47
N SER A 367 -9.43 13.75 30.11
CA SER A 367 -10.88 13.54 30.12
C SER A 367 -11.34 12.85 31.40
N LEU A 368 -12.23 13.51 32.14
CA LEU A 368 -12.88 12.93 33.31
C LEU A 368 -13.84 11.81 32.90
N VAL A 369 -14.48 11.92 31.73
CA VAL A 369 -15.28 10.85 31.13
C VAL A 369 -14.42 9.59 30.92
N SER A 370 -13.19 9.73 30.42
CA SER A 370 -12.28 8.60 30.24
C SER A 370 -11.88 7.95 31.57
N TYR A 371 -11.68 8.74 32.62
CA TYR A 371 -11.34 8.24 33.95
C TYR A 371 -12.48 7.43 34.60
N VAL A 372 -13.72 7.93 34.52
CA VAL A 372 -14.88 7.28 35.13
C VAL A 372 -15.34 6.04 34.36
N LEU A 373 -15.14 6.01 33.04
CA LEU A 373 -15.33 4.82 32.21
C LEU A 373 -14.20 3.79 32.34
N ASN A 374 -13.21 4.06 33.19
CA ASN A 374 -12.06 3.19 33.44
C ASN A 374 -11.18 2.97 32.20
N ILE A 375 -11.21 3.91 31.25
CA ILE A 375 -10.27 3.99 30.11
C ILE A 375 -8.90 4.42 30.64
N THR A 376 -8.87 5.48 31.44
CA THR A 376 -7.65 5.98 32.10
C THR A 376 -7.71 5.72 33.60
N ASN A 377 -6.54 5.66 34.24
CA ASN A 377 -6.40 5.47 35.69
C ASN A 377 -5.98 6.75 36.43
N VAL A 378 -5.81 7.88 35.73
CA VAL A 378 -5.41 9.17 36.29
C VAL A 378 -6.63 10.06 36.42
N ASN A 379 -6.91 10.58 37.62
CA ASN A 379 -7.97 11.57 37.83
C ASN A 379 -7.50 12.94 37.32
N PRO A 380 -8.11 13.51 36.25
CA PRO A 380 -7.66 14.77 35.68
C PRO A 380 -7.84 15.98 36.61
N LEU A 381 -8.75 15.90 37.58
CA LEU A 381 -9.02 17.01 38.51
C LEU A 381 -7.93 17.20 39.57
N ASP A 382 -7.18 16.13 39.90
CA ASP A 382 -6.11 16.17 40.91
C ASP A 382 -4.80 16.76 40.34
N HIS A 383 -4.69 16.78 39.01
CA HIS A 383 -3.50 17.21 38.28
C HIS A 383 -3.77 18.35 37.30
N ASP A 384 -4.94 18.98 37.39
CA ASP A 384 -5.41 20.09 36.54
C ASP A 384 -5.23 19.82 35.03
N LEU A 385 -5.51 18.58 34.60
CA LEU A 385 -5.42 18.19 33.20
C LEU A 385 -6.62 18.74 32.40
N LEU A 386 -6.32 19.37 31.27
CA LEU A 386 -7.30 20.04 30.42
C LEU A 386 -7.94 19.07 29.41
N PHE A 387 -9.27 19.11 29.33
CA PHE A 387 -10.04 18.29 28.39
C PHE A 387 -9.88 18.78 26.94
N GLU A 388 -9.74 20.10 26.75
CA GLU A 388 -9.63 20.74 25.44
C GLU A 388 -8.36 20.34 24.69
N ARG A 389 -7.34 19.86 25.42
CA ARG A 389 -6.13 19.28 24.83
C ARG A 389 -6.42 17.91 24.20
N PHE A 390 -7.43 17.21 24.69
CA PHE A 390 -7.91 15.95 24.14
C PHE A 390 -8.93 16.16 23.04
N LEU A 391 -9.99 16.91 23.34
CA LEU A 391 -11.09 17.15 22.42
C LEU A 391 -11.49 18.62 22.45
N ASN A 392 -11.19 19.33 21.37
CA ASN A 392 -11.47 20.75 21.26
C ASN A 392 -12.79 20.99 20.49
N PRO A 393 -13.81 21.63 21.08
CA PRO A 393 -15.08 21.89 20.41
C PRO A 393 -14.96 22.84 19.20
N GLN A 394 -13.92 23.68 19.15
CA GLN A 394 -13.68 24.60 18.03
C GLN A 394 -12.95 23.95 16.86
N ARG A 395 -12.33 22.77 17.08
CA ARG A 395 -11.62 22.01 16.06
C ARG A 395 -11.99 20.54 16.19
N ILE A 396 -13.03 20.13 15.47
CA ILE A 396 -13.46 18.74 15.42
C ILE A 396 -12.40 17.93 14.67
N SER A 397 -11.50 17.30 15.42
CA SER A 397 -10.59 16.27 14.94
C SER A 397 -10.89 14.96 15.68
N MET A 398 -10.66 13.84 15.02
CA MET A 398 -10.81 12.53 15.64
C MET A 398 -9.88 12.44 16.88
N PRO A 399 -10.41 12.13 18.08
CA PRO A 399 -9.60 11.93 19.26
C PRO A 399 -8.77 10.65 19.12
N ASP A 400 -7.56 10.68 19.64
CA ASP A 400 -6.66 9.54 19.65
C ASP A 400 -6.46 9.05 21.09
N ILE A 401 -7.03 7.88 21.41
CA ILE A 401 -6.84 7.19 22.69
C ILE A 401 -5.86 6.06 22.47
N ASP A 402 -4.61 6.35 22.77
CA ASP A 402 -3.52 5.38 22.83
C ASP A 402 -3.73 4.41 24.01
N LEU A 403 -3.98 3.13 23.69
CA LEU A 403 -4.09 2.05 24.66
C LEU A 403 -2.83 1.18 24.67
N ASP A 404 -2.30 0.95 25.87
CA ASP A 404 -1.18 0.03 26.11
C ASP A 404 -1.67 -1.27 26.74
N PHE A 405 -1.38 -2.39 26.10
CA PHE A 405 -1.65 -3.73 26.62
C PHE A 405 -0.31 -4.46 26.83
N THR A 406 -0.27 -5.40 27.76
CA THR A 406 0.88 -6.29 27.89
C THR A 406 1.12 -7.08 26.59
N ASP A 407 2.37 -7.12 26.13
CA ASP A 407 2.75 -7.78 24.87
C ASP A 407 2.35 -9.26 24.81
N LEU A 408 2.37 -9.97 25.95
CA LEU A 408 2.15 -11.42 26.02
C LEU A 408 0.69 -11.84 25.75
N ARG A 409 -0.28 -11.00 26.12
CA ARG A 409 -1.72 -11.32 26.04
C ARG A 409 -2.49 -10.38 25.12
N ARG A 410 -1.76 -9.59 24.33
CA ARG A 410 -2.33 -8.65 23.35
C ARG A 410 -3.24 -9.36 22.33
N ASP A 411 -2.84 -10.54 21.85
CA ASP A 411 -3.59 -11.25 20.82
C ASP A 411 -5.00 -11.66 21.29
N GLU A 412 -5.20 -11.86 22.60
CA GLU A 412 -6.52 -12.11 23.19
C GLU A 412 -7.44 -10.89 23.05
N VAL A 413 -6.91 -9.68 23.25
CA VAL A 413 -7.65 -8.42 23.06
C VAL A 413 -8.05 -8.25 21.60
N LEU A 414 -7.14 -8.57 20.67
CA LEU A 414 -7.44 -8.52 19.24
C LEU A 414 -8.51 -9.54 18.84
N GLN A 415 -8.44 -10.74 19.43
CA GLN A 415 -9.41 -11.78 19.18
C GLN A 415 -10.80 -11.36 19.66
N TYR A 416 -10.89 -10.74 20.84
CA TYR A 416 -12.13 -10.16 21.35
C TYR A 416 -12.70 -9.07 20.43
N VAL A 417 -11.88 -8.09 20.03
CA VAL A 417 -12.30 -7.02 19.11
C VAL A 417 -12.79 -7.60 17.79
N ALA A 418 -12.10 -8.61 17.25
CA ALA A 418 -12.48 -9.26 16.01
C ALA A 418 -13.76 -10.11 16.12
N GLU A 419 -14.02 -10.74 17.27
CA GLU A 419 -15.28 -11.45 17.52
C GLU A 419 -16.45 -10.49 17.71
N LYS A 420 -16.24 -9.40 18.43
CA LYS A 420 -17.28 -8.41 18.74
C LYS A 420 -17.71 -7.59 17.54
N PHE A 421 -16.74 -7.07 16.78
CA PHE A 421 -17.00 -6.15 15.67
C PHE A 421 -16.97 -6.84 14.30
N GLY A 422 -16.63 -8.12 14.24
CA GLY A 422 -16.54 -8.90 13.01
C GLY A 422 -15.12 -9.01 12.46
N ARG A 423 -14.68 -10.24 12.15
CA ARG A 423 -13.30 -10.54 11.68
C ARG A 423 -12.98 -9.89 10.33
N ASP A 424 -14.00 -9.62 9.52
CA ASP A 424 -13.91 -8.93 8.24
C ASP A 424 -13.88 -7.40 8.37
N ARG A 425 -14.08 -6.85 9.58
CA ARG A 425 -14.11 -5.40 9.84
C ARG A 425 -12.93 -4.90 10.68
N VAL A 426 -12.16 -5.81 11.24
CA VAL A 426 -11.00 -5.52 12.10
C VAL A 426 -9.71 -5.87 11.36
N ALA A 427 -8.73 -4.97 11.35
CA ALA A 427 -7.39 -5.23 10.81
C ALA A 427 -6.30 -4.50 11.59
N GLN A 428 -5.07 -5.00 11.50
CA GLN A 428 -3.89 -4.28 11.97
C GLN A 428 -3.39 -3.36 10.85
N ILE A 429 -2.91 -2.17 11.20
CA ILE A 429 -2.31 -1.25 10.25
C ILE A 429 -0.86 -1.68 9.97
N ILE A 430 -0.50 -1.69 8.69
CA ILE A 430 0.81 -2.13 8.23
C ILE A 430 1.88 -1.10 8.59
N THR A 431 3.06 -1.56 8.98
CA THR A 431 4.26 -0.71 9.07
C THR A 431 5.29 -1.17 8.05
N PHE A 432 5.81 -0.23 7.26
CA PHE A 432 6.89 -0.49 6.32
C PHE A 432 8.24 -0.36 7.02
N GLY A 433 9.05 -1.41 6.92
CA GLY A 433 10.46 -1.38 7.27
C GLY A 433 11.28 -0.93 6.07
N THR A 434 11.96 0.20 6.22
CA THR A 434 12.93 0.69 5.24
C THR A 434 14.30 0.08 5.48
N MET A 435 15.14 0.06 4.45
CA MET A 435 16.57 -0.24 4.58
C MET A 435 17.22 0.81 5.46
N ALA A 436 17.56 0.44 6.70
CA ALA A 436 18.42 1.28 7.54
C ALA A 436 19.82 1.40 6.91
N ALA A 437 20.51 2.53 7.12
CA ALA A 437 21.77 2.84 6.43
C ALA A 437 22.83 1.71 6.55
N ARG A 438 22.98 1.12 7.74
CA ARG A 438 23.89 -0.01 7.97
C ARG A 438 23.48 -1.28 7.23
N ALA A 439 22.18 -1.56 7.14
CA ALA A 439 21.67 -2.70 6.39
C ALA A 439 21.86 -2.49 4.89
N ALA A 440 21.58 -1.27 4.40
CA ALA A 440 21.77 -0.90 3.01
C ALA A 440 23.20 -1.14 2.52
N ILE A 441 24.20 -0.69 3.30
CA ILE A 441 25.61 -0.92 2.98
C ILE A 441 25.93 -2.42 2.83
N ARG A 442 25.42 -3.26 3.73
CA ARG A 442 25.68 -4.71 3.70
C ARG A 442 24.97 -5.39 2.53
N ASP A 443 23.71 -5.08 2.29
CA ASP A 443 22.93 -5.70 1.22
C ASP A 443 23.45 -5.28 -0.18
N VAL A 444 23.78 -4.00 -0.35
CA VAL A 444 24.40 -3.51 -1.60
C VAL A 444 25.77 -4.14 -1.80
N GLY A 445 26.60 -4.18 -0.75
CA GLY A 445 27.92 -4.80 -0.84
C GLY A 445 27.85 -6.28 -1.22
N ARG A 446 26.91 -7.04 -0.63
CA ARG A 446 26.66 -8.44 -1.02
C ARG A 446 26.22 -8.57 -2.48
N ALA A 447 25.28 -7.75 -2.92
CA ALA A 447 24.79 -7.78 -4.31
C ALA A 447 25.89 -7.42 -5.32
N LEU A 448 26.82 -6.53 -4.96
CA LEU A 448 28.02 -6.22 -5.74
C LEU A 448 29.10 -7.31 -5.69
N GLY A 449 28.91 -8.39 -4.93
CA GLY A 449 29.89 -9.47 -4.80
C GLY A 449 31.06 -9.17 -3.85
N TYR A 450 30.95 -8.14 -3.00
CA TYR A 450 31.99 -7.85 -2.01
C TYR A 450 31.93 -8.79 -0.80
N GLU A 451 33.10 -9.04 -0.21
CA GLU A 451 33.25 -9.82 1.02
C GLU A 451 32.48 -9.21 2.20
N TYR A 452 31.74 -10.05 2.93
CA TYR A 452 30.93 -9.62 4.07
C TYR A 452 31.74 -8.84 5.12
N SER A 453 32.99 -9.26 5.36
CA SER A 453 33.88 -8.61 6.34
C SER A 453 34.20 -7.16 5.98
N LEU A 454 34.33 -6.84 4.69
CA LEU A 454 34.53 -5.48 4.21
C LEU A 454 33.24 -4.65 4.41
N CYS A 455 32.11 -5.21 4.00
CA CYS A 455 30.81 -4.53 4.12
C CYS A 455 30.43 -4.26 5.58
N ASP A 456 30.69 -5.19 6.50
CA ASP A 456 30.40 -5.00 7.92
C ASP A 456 31.30 -3.95 8.58
N LYS A 457 32.60 -3.91 8.22
CA LYS A 457 33.51 -2.83 8.64
C LYS A 457 32.99 -1.46 8.19
N LEU A 458 32.57 -1.35 6.92
CA LEU A 458 32.01 -0.10 6.38
C LEU A 458 30.68 0.28 7.06
N ALA A 459 29.79 -0.68 7.29
CA ALA A 459 28.51 -0.44 7.97
C ALA A 459 28.71 0.04 9.42
N LYS A 460 29.73 -0.46 10.14
CA LYS A 460 30.03 -0.05 11.52
C LYS A 460 30.54 1.39 11.64
N LEU A 461 31.04 1.99 10.55
CA LEU A 461 31.49 3.38 10.52
C LEU A 461 30.33 4.38 10.50
N VAL A 462 29.12 3.93 10.14
CA VAL A 462 27.89 4.73 10.25
C VAL A 462 27.47 4.82 11.72
N PRO A 463 27.35 6.01 12.33
CA PRO A 463 26.87 6.15 13.71
C PRO A 463 25.48 5.54 13.91
N PHE A 464 25.17 5.11 15.14
CA PHE A 464 23.82 4.62 15.46
C PHE A 464 22.80 5.76 15.29
N GLN A 465 21.66 5.49 14.67
CA GLN A 465 20.60 6.46 14.33
C GLN A 465 20.93 7.56 13.30
N ALA A 466 22.14 7.59 12.73
CA ALA A 466 22.46 8.52 11.63
C ALA A 466 21.83 8.06 10.31
N SER A 467 21.33 9.01 9.51
CA SER A 467 20.96 8.77 8.11
C SER A 467 22.20 8.47 7.27
N LEU A 468 22.01 7.90 6.08
CA LEU A 468 23.11 7.67 5.18
C LEU A 468 23.73 8.98 4.67
N GLU A 469 22.92 10.02 4.41
CA GLU A 469 23.44 11.34 4.01
C GLU A 469 24.31 11.94 5.11
N GLN A 470 23.86 11.85 6.36
CA GLN A 470 24.62 12.27 7.53
C GLN A 470 25.93 11.48 7.63
N ALA A 471 25.88 10.16 7.48
CA ALA A 471 27.06 9.29 7.55
C ALA A 471 28.09 9.57 6.44
N ILE A 472 27.63 9.89 5.22
CA ILE A 472 28.49 10.29 4.10
C ILE A 472 29.17 11.64 4.39
N CYS A 473 28.46 12.59 4.99
CA CYS A 473 29.02 13.87 5.42
C CYS A 473 30.09 13.71 6.51
N PHE A 474 29.87 12.82 7.48
CA PHE A 474 30.82 12.62 8.59
C PHE A 474 32.13 11.94 8.18
N ASN A 475 32.17 11.28 7.02
CA ASN A 475 33.30 10.42 6.68
C ASN A 475 33.54 10.38 5.17
N THR A 476 34.09 11.49 4.67
CA THR A 476 34.36 11.73 3.24
C THR A 476 35.37 10.77 2.60
N ARG A 477 36.02 9.88 3.36
CA ARG A 477 36.99 8.89 2.88
C ARG A 477 36.41 7.50 2.62
N LEU A 478 35.14 7.24 2.95
CA LEU A 478 34.64 5.86 3.06
C LEU A 478 34.42 5.10 1.73
N TRP A 479 34.29 5.77 0.59
CA TRP A 479 33.90 5.11 -0.67
C TRP A 479 34.42 5.86 -1.92
N GLY A 480 34.71 5.16 -3.02
CA GLY A 480 34.80 5.81 -4.34
C GLY A 480 33.50 6.54 -4.70
N ARG A 481 33.57 7.62 -5.50
CA ARG A 481 32.43 8.51 -5.79
C ARG A 481 31.20 7.76 -6.33
N HIS A 482 31.43 6.75 -7.17
CA HIS A 482 30.39 5.96 -7.83
C HIS A 482 29.53 5.13 -6.84
N HIS A 483 30.15 4.41 -5.90
CA HIS A 483 29.42 3.58 -4.93
C HIS A 483 28.60 4.40 -3.92
N ARG A 484 29.00 5.65 -3.61
CA ARG A 484 28.21 6.54 -2.75
C ARG A 484 26.86 6.87 -3.39
N THR A 485 26.87 7.14 -4.69
CA THR A 485 25.65 7.46 -5.45
C THR A 485 24.68 6.28 -5.43
N THR A 486 25.16 5.06 -5.64
CA THR A 486 24.35 3.84 -5.64
C THR A 486 23.69 3.56 -4.29
N VAL A 487 24.45 3.60 -3.18
CA VAL A 487 23.88 3.34 -1.85
C VAL A 487 22.90 4.46 -1.45
N SER A 488 23.17 5.70 -1.87
CA SER A 488 22.28 6.85 -1.65
C SER A 488 20.96 6.75 -2.42
N GLN A 489 20.99 6.26 -3.65
CA GLN A 489 19.80 6.03 -4.48
C GLN A 489 18.88 4.96 -3.87
N LEU A 490 19.48 3.87 -3.37
CA LEU A 490 18.78 2.76 -2.73
C LEU A 490 18.28 3.08 -1.32
N TYR A 491 18.64 4.25 -0.76
CA TYR A 491 18.27 4.66 0.58
C TYR A 491 17.28 5.83 0.57
N PRO A 492 16.24 5.83 1.42
CA PRO A 492 15.64 4.67 2.08
C PRO A 492 14.67 3.94 1.13
N ALA A 493 15.02 2.74 0.64
CA ALA A 493 14.06 1.88 -0.04
C ALA A 493 13.27 1.02 0.97
N PRO A 494 11.95 0.84 0.80
CA PRO A 494 11.16 -0.09 1.59
C PRO A 494 11.49 -1.53 1.15
N ILE A 495 11.79 -2.40 2.11
CA ILE A 495 12.30 -3.74 1.81
C ILE A 495 11.47 -4.87 2.39
N ARG A 496 10.68 -4.54 3.41
CA ARG A 496 9.82 -5.49 4.09
C ARG A 496 8.73 -4.72 4.81
N TYR A 497 7.60 -5.35 5.00
CA TYR A 497 6.56 -4.85 5.87
C TYR A 497 6.43 -5.78 7.07
N HIS A 498 6.03 -5.22 8.21
CA HIS A 498 5.67 -5.98 9.39
C HIS A 498 4.34 -5.48 9.93
N GLY A 499 3.47 -6.39 10.36
CA GLY A 499 2.29 -6.06 11.16
C GLY A 499 2.65 -5.91 12.65
N ARG A 500 3.65 -5.10 12.98
CA ARG A 500 4.20 -5.01 14.35
C ARG A 500 3.79 -3.78 15.14
N LYS A 501 3.25 -2.72 14.53
CA LYS A 501 2.72 -1.59 15.32
C LYS A 501 1.28 -1.88 15.71
N ILE A 502 1.11 -2.00 17.02
CA ILE A 502 -0.11 -2.39 17.71
C ILE A 502 -1.07 -1.21 17.96
N GLY A 503 -0.54 0.00 18.05
CA GLY A 503 -1.37 1.18 18.38
C GLY A 503 -2.44 1.47 17.32
N ASP A 504 -2.19 1.02 16.09
CA ASP A 504 -2.98 1.37 14.93
C ASP A 504 -3.83 0.15 14.49
N HIS A 505 -4.93 -0.09 15.20
CA HIS A 505 -5.96 -1.05 14.78
C HIS A 505 -7.13 -0.34 14.11
N ALA A 506 -7.50 -0.79 12.91
CA ALA A 506 -8.68 -0.27 12.24
C ALA A 506 -9.86 -1.22 12.51
N VAL A 507 -10.83 -0.75 13.29
CA VAL A 507 -12.19 -1.31 13.37
C VAL A 507 -13.05 -0.50 12.40
N ARG A 508 -13.97 -1.14 11.66
CA ARG A 508 -14.82 -0.47 10.66
C ARG A 508 -16.25 -1.00 10.68
N ASP A 509 -17.17 -0.29 10.03
CA ASP A 509 -18.56 -0.72 9.85
C ASP A 509 -18.77 -1.58 8.61
N GLU A 510 -17.95 -1.36 7.59
CA GLU A 510 -18.00 -2.11 6.35
C GLU A 510 -16.86 -3.13 6.32
N ASP A 511 -17.01 -4.16 5.49
CA ASP A 511 -15.92 -5.08 5.17
C ASP A 511 -14.65 -4.29 4.82
N ARG A 512 -13.57 -4.54 5.56
CA ARG A 512 -12.29 -3.85 5.46
C ARG A 512 -11.73 -3.84 4.02
N ARG A 513 -12.11 -4.82 3.20
CA ARG A 513 -11.71 -4.95 1.78
C ARG A 513 -12.37 -3.92 0.86
N LYS A 514 -13.44 -3.24 1.29
CA LYS A 514 -14.13 -2.19 0.52
C LYS A 514 -13.48 -0.81 0.64
N VAL A 515 -12.55 -0.67 1.58
CA VAL A 515 -12.04 0.63 2.07
C VAL A 515 -10.55 0.60 2.39
N GLY A 516 -9.87 -0.51 2.11
CA GLY A 516 -8.43 -0.71 2.22
C GLY A 516 -8.03 -2.10 1.69
N THR A 517 -6.75 -2.28 1.37
CA THR A 517 -6.21 -3.61 1.03
C THR A 517 -5.81 -4.38 2.28
N VAL A 518 -5.99 -5.70 2.26
CA VAL A 518 -5.71 -6.59 3.39
C VAL A 518 -4.68 -7.64 3.00
N LYS A 519 -3.81 -7.97 3.94
CA LYS A 519 -2.83 -9.06 3.81
C LYS A 519 -2.67 -9.81 5.12
N ASN A 520 -2.33 -11.10 5.04
CA ASN A 520 -1.92 -11.87 6.21
C ASN A 520 -0.51 -11.45 6.67
N GLY A 521 -0.35 -11.20 7.97
CA GLY A 521 0.96 -11.03 8.59
C GLY A 521 1.76 -12.34 8.55
N PHE A 522 3.09 -12.24 8.59
CA PHE A 522 3.99 -13.41 8.61
C PHE A 522 3.92 -14.25 9.90
N SER A 523 3.04 -13.92 10.86
CA SER A 523 2.81 -14.70 12.09
C SER A 523 1.87 -15.89 11.91
N GLY A 524 1.28 -16.08 10.72
CA GLY A 524 0.66 -17.35 10.36
C GLY A 524 1.74 -18.38 10.06
N SER A 525 2.00 -19.27 11.02
CA SER A 525 2.91 -20.41 10.92
C SER A 525 2.87 -21.11 9.55
N SER A 526 3.89 -20.86 8.74
CA SER A 526 4.55 -21.79 7.79
C SER A 526 5.27 -20.99 6.69
N GLN A 527 6.43 -20.41 7.00
CA GLN A 527 7.53 -20.44 6.03
C GLN A 527 8.57 -21.41 6.59
N PRO A 528 9.02 -22.42 5.82
CA PRO A 528 10.15 -23.21 6.23
C PRO A 528 11.35 -22.26 6.28
N ASP A 529 11.99 -22.21 7.44
CA ASP A 529 13.34 -21.68 7.60
C ASP A 529 14.23 -22.37 6.56
N HIS A 530 14.60 -21.63 5.52
CA HIS A 530 15.78 -21.92 4.75
C HIS A 530 16.69 -20.71 4.89
N HIS A 531 17.68 -20.91 5.77
CA HIS A 531 18.86 -20.10 6.04
C HIS A 531 19.44 -19.42 4.78
#